data_AF-A0A2D9LM37-F1
#
_entry.id   AF-A0A2D9LM37-F1
#
_cell.length_a   1.000
_cell.length_b   1.000
_cell.length_c   1.000
_cell.angle_alpha   90.00
_cell.angle_beta   90.00
_cell.angle_gamma   90.00
#
_symmetry.space_group_name_H-M   'P 1'
#
loop_
_entity.id
_entity.type
_entity.pdbx_description
1 polymer ?
#
loop_
_entity_poly.entity_id
_entity_poly.type
_entity_poly.pdbx_seq_one_letter_code
_entity_poly.pdbx_strand_id
1 'polypeptide(L)'
;MKLIQDFRHDYDGFFGARKGVCRIRIFANEDESRYVGVCSALPENHTTSTTNVIEHIYADVKSKFFEQSLSNPGETSANRFQAVEEMAEHLDDKKFFTLAVNVLKALWNQKKQFERQHPNHPPMLWVDHWPKSIGLRPWENEFAFVQFSEGLVPNWIHVSEEKFVEITGIDIRLINELELVSE
;
A
#
# COMPACT_ATOMS: atom_id res chain seq x y z
N MET A 1 8.30 -0.28 -11.81
CA MET A 1 7.89 0.74 -10.81
C MET A 1 9.10 1.58 -10.44
N LYS A 2 8.91 2.87 -10.16
CA LYS A 2 9.95 3.80 -9.72
C LYS A 2 9.84 4.04 -8.21
N LEU A 3 10.96 3.99 -7.49
CA LEU A 3 11.04 4.40 -6.08
C LEU A 3 10.89 5.94 -6.00
N ILE A 4 9.93 6.42 -5.21
CA ILE A 4 9.65 7.85 -5.06
C ILE A 4 9.89 8.36 -3.63
N GLN A 5 9.82 7.49 -2.62
CA GLN A 5 10.19 7.82 -1.24
C GLN A 5 10.85 6.61 -0.56
N ASP A 6 11.82 6.89 0.29
CA ASP A 6 12.52 5.90 1.12
C ASP A 6 12.93 6.55 2.45
N PHE A 7 12.39 6.06 3.56
CA PHE A 7 12.64 6.65 4.87
C PHE A 7 12.46 5.65 6.01
N ARG A 8 13.06 5.96 7.17
CA ARG A 8 12.76 5.28 8.43
C ARG A 8 11.51 5.87 9.07
N HIS A 9 10.67 5.00 9.61
CA HIS A 9 9.43 5.37 10.26
C HIS A 9 9.40 4.83 11.68
N ASP A 10 9.33 5.73 12.65
CA ASP A 10 9.11 5.38 14.04
C ASP A 10 7.63 5.20 14.30
N TYR A 11 7.27 4.16 15.03
CA TYR A 11 5.89 3.87 15.40
C TYR A 11 5.77 3.48 16.87
N ASP A 12 4.60 3.71 17.45
CA ASP A 12 4.32 3.32 18.82
C ASP A 12 3.94 1.83 18.87
N GLY A 13 4.65 1.08 19.70
CA GLY A 13 4.37 -0.34 19.94
C GLY A 13 3.30 -0.57 21.00
N PHE A 14 3.01 -1.83 21.31
CA PHE A 14 2.07 -2.17 22.38
C PHE A 14 2.68 -1.96 23.78
N PHE A 15 1.83 -1.64 24.76
CA PHE A 15 2.11 -1.68 26.22
C PHE A 15 3.39 -0.98 26.70
N GLY A 16 3.51 0.34 26.50
CA GLY A 16 4.62 1.12 27.09
C GLY A 16 6.01 0.73 26.59
N ALA A 17 6.07 -0.09 25.52
CA ALA A 17 7.31 -0.40 24.82
C ALA A 17 7.93 0.88 24.26
N ARG A 18 9.26 0.87 24.11
CA ARG A 18 9.96 1.89 23.32
C ARG A 18 9.40 1.90 21.90
N LYS A 19 9.51 3.05 21.21
CA LYS A 19 9.13 3.18 19.80
C LYS A 19 9.81 2.11 18.97
N GLY A 20 9.05 1.48 18.09
CA GLY A 20 9.57 0.62 17.05
C GLY A 20 9.99 1.42 15.85
N VAL A 21 10.75 0.78 14.97
CA VAL A 21 11.25 1.40 13.75
C VAL A 21 11.13 0.42 12.58
N CYS A 22 10.69 0.92 11.44
CA CYS A 22 10.68 0.20 10.17
C CYS A 22 11.23 1.09 9.04
N ARG A 23 11.51 0.49 7.87
CA ARG A 23 11.83 1.24 6.65
C ARG A 23 10.62 1.22 5.72
N ILE A 24 10.19 2.40 5.31
CA ILE A 24 9.08 2.59 4.38
C ILE A 24 9.66 2.97 3.03
N ARG A 25 9.23 2.25 1.99
CA ARG A 25 9.51 2.60 0.60
C ARG A 25 8.22 2.72 -0.17
N ILE A 26 8.06 3.81 -0.89
CA ILE A 26 6.88 4.06 -1.72
C ILE A 26 7.33 4.09 -3.18
N PHE A 27 6.65 3.28 -3.98
CA PHE A 27 6.86 3.17 -5.42
C PHE A 27 5.63 3.64 -6.17
N ALA A 28 5.85 4.26 -7.33
CA ALA A 28 4.79 4.63 -8.27
C ALA A 28 5.11 4.10 -9.68
N ASN A 29 4.07 3.92 -10.49
CA ASN A 29 4.23 3.80 -11.93
C ASN A 29 4.40 5.19 -12.57
N GLU A 30 4.77 5.23 -13.86
CA GLU A 30 5.15 6.47 -14.55
C GLU A 30 4.06 7.55 -14.55
N ASP A 31 2.79 7.15 -14.61
CA ASP A 31 1.63 8.04 -14.64
C ASP A 31 0.97 8.23 -13.26
N GLU A 32 1.64 7.76 -12.21
CA GLU A 32 1.23 7.84 -10.80
C GLU A 32 -0.21 7.35 -10.54
N SER A 33 -0.72 6.44 -11.38
CA SER A 33 -2.04 5.82 -11.20
C SER A 33 -2.04 4.72 -10.15
N ARG A 34 -0.87 4.18 -9.79
CA ARG A 34 -0.71 3.08 -8.83
C ARG A 34 0.46 3.33 -7.89
N TYR A 35 0.19 3.25 -6.60
CA TYR A 35 1.20 3.31 -5.54
C TYR A 35 1.37 1.95 -4.87
N VAL A 36 2.60 1.60 -4.53
CA VAL A 36 2.94 0.43 -3.72
C VAL A 36 3.80 0.91 -2.55
N GLY A 37 3.28 0.78 -1.33
CA GLY A 37 4.01 1.03 -0.11
C GLY A 37 4.52 -0.27 0.48
N VAL A 38 5.82 -0.34 0.76
CA VAL A 38 6.49 -1.50 1.35
C VAL A 38 7.00 -1.10 2.74
N CYS A 39 6.42 -1.71 3.77
CA CYS A 39 6.88 -1.64 5.15
C CYS A 39 7.85 -2.79 5.42
N SER A 40 9.13 -2.48 5.58
CA SER A 40 10.16 -3.48 5.85
C SER A 40 10.52 -3.49 7.33
N ALA A 41 10.45 -4.66 7.94
CA ALA A 41 11.04 -4.88 9.26
C ALA A 41 12.56 -4.62 9.22
N LEU A 42 13.10 -4.13 10.34
CA LEU A 42 14.52 -3.81 10.49
C LEU A 42 15.16 -4.69 11.56
N PRO A 43 16.36 -5.26 11.35
CA PRO A 43 17.00 -6.15 12.33
C PRO A 43 17.22 -5.51 13.71
N GLU A 44 17.45 -4.21 13.72
CA GLU A 44 17.65 -3.39 14.93
C GLU A 44 16.34 -3.08 15.68
N ASN A 45 15.18 -3.41 15.12
CA ASN A 45 13.91 -3.21 15.82
C ASN A 45 13.68 -4.33 16.85
N HIS A 46 14.02 -4.04 18.11
CA HIS A 46 13.85 -4.96 19.24
C HIS A 46 12.55 -4.73 20.02
N THR A 47 11.56 -4.09 19.41
CA THR A 47 10.30 -3.70 20.07
C THR A 47 9.11 -4.46 19.46
N THR A 48 7.93 -3.83 19.39
CA THR A 48 6.75 -4.43 18.76
C THR A 48 7.01 -4.67 17.28
N SER A 49 6.74 -5.89 16.80
CA SER A 49 6.86 -6.25 15.38
C SER A 49 6.01 -5.33 14.50
N THR A 50 6.49 -5.00 13.30
CA THR A 50 5.75 -4.19 12.31
C THR A 50 4.39 -4.80 12.01
N THR A 51 4.33 -6.13 11.89
CA THR A 51 3.12 -6.92 11.63
C THR A 51 2.03 -6.65 12.67
N ASN A 52 2.40 -6.43 13.93
CA ASN A 52 1.44 -6.25 15.02
C ASN A 52 0.75 -4.88 15.00
N VAL A 53 1.29 -3.92 14.24
CA VAL A 53 0.81 -2.53 14.17
C VAL A 53 0.78 -2.02 12.73
N ILE A 54 0.68 -2.95 11.77
CA ILE A 54 0.85 -2.67 10.34
C ILE A 54 -0.22 -1.72 9.81
N GLU A 55 -1.42 -1.77 10.38
CA GLU A 55 -2.55 -0.89 10.13
C GLU A 55 -2.30 0.55 10.62
N HIS A 56 -1.62 0.70 11.76
CA HIS A 56 -1.27 2.01 12.31
C HIS A 56 -0.16 2.66 11.48
N ILE A 57 0.87 1.89 11.12
CA ILE A 57 1.93 2.33 10.23
C ILE A 57 1.34 2.74 8.87
N TYR A 58 0.45 1.92 8.30
CA TYR A 58 -0.23 2.25 7.04
C TYR A 58 -1.01 3.57 7.13
N ALA A 59 -1.81 3.75 8.18
CA ALA A 59 -2.62 4.96 8.36
C ALA A 59 -1.75 6.22 8.46
N ASP A 60 -0.67 6.17 9.25
CA ASP A 60 0.24 7.31 9.43
C ASP A 60 1.03 7.61 8.14
N VAL A 61 1.59 6.59 7.48
CA VAL A 61 2.30 6.76 6.19
C VAL A 61 1.37 7.32 5.12
N LYS A 62 0.14 6.81 5.03
CA LYS A 62 -0.83 7.26 4.03
C LYS A 62 -1.23 8.73 4.25
N SER A 63 -1.52 9.11 5.49
CA SER A 63 -1.84 10.51 5.84
C SER A 63 -0.67 11.43 5.47
N LYS A 64 0.55 11.12 5.93
CA LYS A 64 1.75 11.92 5.62
C LYS A 64 2.04 12.02 4.13
N PHE A 65 2.04 10.90 3.43
CA PHE A 65 2.37 10.85 2.00
C PHE A 65 1.44 11.73 1.16
N PHE A 66 0.15 11.65 1.42
CA PHE A 66 -0.82 12.38 0.62
C PHE A 66 -1.15 13.78 1.13
N GLU A 67 -0.96 14.10 2.41
CA GLU A 67 -0.93 15.48 2.89
C GLU A 67 0.23 16.27 2.25
N GLN A 68 1.38 15.62 2.06
CA GLN A 68 2.52 16.19 1.32
C GLN A 68 2.23 16.33 -0.18
N SER A 69 1.46 15.41 -0.79
CA SER A 69 1.04 15.51 -2.19
C SER A 69 0.05 16.66 -2.42
N LEU A 70 -0.89 16.89 -1.50
CA LEU A 70 -1.85 18.01 -1.56
C LEU A 70 -1.20 19.39 -1.41
N SER A 71 -0.04 19.45 -0.74
CA SER A 71 0.73 20.70 -0.58
C SER A 71 1.64 21.02 -1.77
N ASN A 72 1.79 20.11 -2.73
CA ASN A 72 2.50 20.31 -4.01
C ASN A 72 1.58 19.95 -5.20
N PRO A 73 0.62 20.82 -5.58
CA PRO A 73 -0.31 20.53 -6.66
C PRO A 73 0.37 20.65 -8.04
N GLY A 74 0.80 19.52 -8.59
CA GLY A 74 1.07 19.36 -10.02
C GLY A 74 -0.15 18.78 -10.73
N GLU A 75 -0.67 19.48 -11.74
CA GLU A 75 -1.85 19.18 -12.56
C GLU A 75 -1.92 17.72 -13.07
N THR A 76 -3.01 16.97 -12.82
CA THR A 76 -3.38 15.78 -13.63
C THR A 76 -4.77 15.17 -13.34
N SER A 77 -5.51 15.62 -12.32
CA SER A 77 -6.76 14.96 -11.89
C SER A 77 -7.99 15.30 -12.74
N ALA A 78 -8.01 16.44 -13.43
CA ALA A 78 -9.19 16.91 -14.17
C ALA A 78 -9.49 16.10 -15.45
N ASN A 79 -8.45 15.56 -16.12
CA ASN A 79 -8.61 14.91 -17.43
C ASN A 79 -9.06 13.43 -17.36
N ARG A 80 -8.98 12.78 -16.20
CA ARG A 80 -9.31 11.34 -16.05
C ARG A 80 -10.81 11.03 -15.92
N PHE A 81 -11.62 12.01 -15.56
CA PHE A 81 -13.06 11.79 -15.33
C PHE A 81 -13.90 11.81 -16.61
N GLN A 82 -13.43 12.48 -17.66
CA GLN A 82 -14.20 12.69 -18.89
C GLN A 82 -14.25 11.44 -19.79
N ALA A 83 -13.17 10.63 -19.81
CA ALA A 83 -13.09 9.40 -20.60
C ALA A 83 -14.00 8.26 -20.06
N VAL A 84 -14.40 8.33 -18.79
CA VAL A 84 -15.23 7.32 -18.13
C VAL A 84 -16.72 7.54 -18.41
N GLU A 85 -17.14 8.79 -18.63
CA GLU A 85 -18.53 9.13 -18.96
C GLU A 85 -18.90 8.66 -20.38
N GLU A 86 -18.01 8.81 -21.36
CA GLU A 86 -18.28 8.43 -22.76
C GLU A 86 -18.43 6.92 -22.96
N MET A 87 -17.78 6.10 -22.13
CA MET A 87 -17.86 4.64 -22.24
C MET A 87 -19.17 4.04 -21.71
N ALA A 88 -19.94 4.79 -20.92
CA ALA A 88 -21.14 4.28 -20.26
C ALA A 88 -22.39 4.27 -21.15
N GLU A 89 -22.35 4.93 -22.33
CA GLU A 89 -23.55 5.13 -23.16
C GLU A 89 -23.92 3.93 -24.07
N HIS A 90 -23.16 2.83 -24.08
CA HIS A 90 -23.23 1.86 -25.19
C HIS A 90 -23.52 0.38 -24.87
N LEU A 91 -24.15 0.04 -23.74
CA LEU A 91 -24.47 -1.38 -23.45
C LEU A 91 -25.89 -1.62 -22.88
N ASP A 92 -26.56 -2.70 -23.32
CA ASP A 92 -27.76 -3.26 -22.69
C ASP A 92 -27.65 -4.79 -22.47
N ASP A 93 -27.38 -5.17 -21.21
CA ASP A 93 -27.12 -6.51 -20.65
C ASP A 93 -27.99 -6.75 -19.39
N LYS A 94 -29.22 -6.22 -19.41
CA LYS A 94 -30.07 -5.87 -18.26
C LYS A 94 -30.05 -6.79 -17.03
N LYS A 95 -30.08 -8.13 -17.13
CA LYS A 95 -30.20 -9.02 -15.95
C LYS A 95 -28.87 -9.41 -15.30
N PHE A 96 -27.85 -9.69 -16.12
CA PHE A 96 -26.50 -9.97 -15.64
C PHE A 96 -25.87 -8.70 -15.09
N PHE A 97 -26.14 -7.58 -15.78
CA PHE A 97 -25.85 -6.25 -15.27
C PHE A 97 -26.57 -6.00 -13.96
N THR A 98 -27.87 -6.30 -13.76
CA THR A 98 -28.55 -5.92 -12.49
C THR A 98 -27.94 -6.59 -11.24
N LEU A 99 -27.61 -7.90 -11.26
CA LEU A 99 -26.98 -8.57 -10.12
C LEU A 99 -25.52 -8.14 -9.95
N ALA A 100 -24.75 -8.09 -11.05
CA ALA A 100 -23.38 -7.58 -11.02
C ALA A 100 -23.33 -6.11 -10.58
N VAL A 101 -24.30 -5.28 -10.98
CA VAL A 101 -24.49 -3.88 -10.61
C VAL A 101 -24.95 -3.75 -9.18
N ASN A 102 -25.75 -4.64 -8.61
CA ASN A 102 -26.12 -4.53 -7.20
C ASN A 102 -24.94 -4.90 -6.30
N VAL A 103 -24.15 -5.92 -6.68
CA VAL A 103 -22.92 -6.29 -5.97
C VAL A 103 -21.83 -5.25 -6.18
N LEU A 104 -21.62 -4.79 -7.41
CA LEU A 104 -20.71 -3.68 -7.72
C LEU A 104 -21.19 -2.38 -7.10
N LYS A 105 -22.49 -2.06 -7.03
CA LYS A 105 -23.01 -0.88 -6.33
C LYS A 105 -22.87 -1.01 -4.82
N ALA A 106 -22.98 -2.20 -4.25
CA ALA A 106 -22.70 -2.43 -2.84
C ALA A 106 -21.21 -2.18 -2.57
N LEU A 107 -20.33 -2.85 -3.33
CA LEU A 107 -18.87 -2.68 -3.26
C LEU A 107 -18.42 -1.25 -3.62
N TRP A 108 -19.11 -0.58 -4.53
CA TRP A 108 -18.85 0.80 -4.94
C TRP A 108 -19.42 1.79 -3.93
N ASN A 109 -20.60 1.58 -3.36
CA ASN A 109 -21.11 2.43 -2.29
C ASN A 109 -20.26 2.30 -1.02
N GLN A 110 -19.72 1.11 -0.77
CA GLN A 110 -18.77 0.80 0.29
C GLN A 110 -17.41 1.48 0.05
N LYS A 111 -16.85 1.32 -1.16
CA LYS A 111 -15.66 2.05 -1.63
C LYS A 111 -15.88 3.57 -1.61
N LYS A 112 -17.05 4.06 -2.00
CA LYS A 112 -17.45 5.48 -2.03
C LYS A 112 -17.68 6.03 -0.62
N GLN A 113 -18.07 5.21 0.36
CA GLN A 113 -18.10 5.59 1.77
C GLN A 113 -16.69 5.71 2.35
N PHE A 114 -15.80 4.76 2.02
CA PHE A 114 -14.39 4.81 2.40
C PHE A 114 -13.65 6.00 1.76
N GLU A 115 -13.87 6.25 0.47
CA GLU A 115 -13.38 7.41 -0.28
C GLU A 115 -14.04 8.71 0.20
N ARG A 116 -15.32 8.72 0.60
CA ARG A 116 -15.95 9.91 1.23
C ARG A 116 -15.32 10.26 2.57
N GLN A 117 -14.80 9.29 3.30
CA GLN A 117 -14.09 9.52 4.56
C GLN A 117 -12.62 9.91 4.33
N HIS A 118 -12.02 9.55 3.18
CA HIS A 118 -10.62 9.82 2.85
C HIS A 118 -10.45 10.22 1.36
N PRO A 119 -11.00 11.38 0.93
CA PRO A 119 -11.28 11.70 -0.48
C PRO A 119 -10.08 11.97 -1.39
N ASN A 120 -8.85 12.03 -0.85
CA ASN A 120 -7.69 12.54 -1.58
C ASN A 120 -6.55 11.53 -1.75
N HIS A 121 -6.79 10.23 -1.58
CA HIS A 121 -5.71 9.24 -1.50
C HIS A 121 -5.91 8.12 -2.52
N PRO A 122 -5.16 8.08 -3.64
CA PRO A 122 -5.18 6.95 -4.55
C PRO A 122 -4.92 5.63 -3.80
N PRO A 123 -5.47 4.51 -4.29
CA PRO A 123 -5.29 3.21 -3.66
C PRO A 123 -3.81 2.84 -3.66
N MET A 124 -3.22 2.81 -2.46
CA MET A 124 -1.87 2.29 -2.24
C MET A 124 -1.96 0.82 -1.87
N LEU A 125 -1.31 -0.03 -2.68
CA LEU A 125 -1.08 -1.43 -2.32
C LEU A 125 -0.07 -1.48 -1.18
N TRP A 126 -0.46 -2.07 -0.05
CA TRP A 126 0.40 -2.14 1.13
C TRP A 126 1.04 -3.51 1.26
N VAL A 127 2.34 -3.54 1.54
CA VAL A 127 3.15 -4.75 1.64
C VAL A 127 3.86 -4.76 2.98
N ASP A 128 3.66 -5.83 3.75
CA ASP A 128 4.51 -6.18 4.89
C ASP A 128 5.66 -7.04 4.36
N HIS A 129 6.89 -6.66 4.71
CA HIS A 129 8.10 -7.27 4.19
C HIS A 129 9.05 -7.61 5.35
N TRP A 130 9.47 -8.87 5.40
CA TRP A 130 10.54 -9.34 6.28
C TRP A 130 11.76 -9.63 5.40
N PRO A 131 12.81 -8.80 5.52
CA PRO A 131 14.06 -9.06 4.82
C PRO A 131 14.67 -10.40 5.25
N LYS A 132 15.56 -10.92 4.40
CA LYS A 132 16.54 -11.95 4.82
C LYS A 132 17.14 -11.57 6.18
N SER A 133 17.39 -12.56 7.02
CA SER A 133 17.75 -12.48 8.45
C SER A 133 16.62 -12.17 9.45
N ILE A 134 15.42 -11.83 8.98
CA ILE A 134 14.25 -11.57 9.83
C ILE A 134 13.11 -12.51 9.42
N GLY A 135 12.28 -12.91 10.37
CA GLY A 135 11.07 -13.71 10.11
C GLY A 135 11.25 -15.20 10.33
N LEU A 136 10.35 -15.98 9.74
CA LEU A 136 10.32 -17.44 9.87
C LEU A 136 11.26 -18.11 8.85
N ARG A 137 11.62 -17.40 7.79
CA ARG A 137 12.50 -17.88 6.71
C ARG A 137 13.68 -16.94 6.52
N PRO A 138 14.65 -16.91 7.46
CA PRO A 138 15.75 -15.95 7.45
C PRO A 138 16.71 -16.07 6.24
N TRP A 139 16.55 -17.08 5.38
CA TRP A 139 17.34 -17.26 4.16
C TRP A 139 16.72 -16.62 2.91
N GLU A 140 15.47 -16.14 2.96
CA GLU A 140 14.77 -15.49 1.86
C GLU A 140 14.04 -14.23 2.32
N ASN A 141 13.60 -13.40 1.37
CA ASN A 141 12.69 -12.30 1.69
C ASN A 141 11.27 -12.85 1.76
N GLU A 142 10.54 -12.49 2.81
CA GLU A 142 9.13 -12.82 2.95
C GLU A 142 8.28 -11.59 2.65
N PHE A 143 7.24 -11.76 1.82
CA PHE A 143 6.32 -10.70 1.43
C PHE A 143 4.89 -11.09 1.73
N ALA A 144 4.10 -10.13 2.20
CA ALA A 144 2.66 -10.26 2.28
C ALA A 144 1.97 -8.98 1.81
N PHE A 145 1.02 -9.11 0.89
CA PHE A 145 0.10 -8.02 0.62
C PHE A 145 -0.90 -7.91 1.76
N VAL A 146 -0.99 -6.71 2.35
CA VAL A 146 -1.89 -6.43 3.46
C VAL A 146 -3.16 -5.80 2.92
N GLN A 147 -4.26 -6.51 3.08
CA GLN A 147 -5.60 -6.01 2.78
C GLN A 147 -6.29 -5.65 4.09
N PHE A 148 -6.95 -4.50 4.13
CA PHE A 148 -7.68 -4.04 5.30
C PHE A 148 -9.18 -4.23 5.09
N SER A 149 -9.86 -4.76 6.10
CA SER A 149 -11.33 -4.69 6.18
C SER A 149 -11.80 -3.27 6.57
N GLU A 150 -13.11 -3.03 6.61
CA GLU A 150 -13.69 -1.73 7.02
C GLU A 150 -13.23 -1.25 8.41
N GLY A 151 -12.80 -2.15 9.29
CA GLY A 151 -12.28 -1.83 10.62
C GLY A 151 -10.76 -1.68 10.69
N LEU A 152 -10.06 -1.55 9.56
CA LEU A 152 -8.60 -1.64 9.46
C LEU A 152 -8.01 -2.95 9.99
N VAL A 153 -8.80 -4.03 10.03
CA VAL A 153 -8.28 -5.34 10.41
C VAL A 153 -7.45 -5.88 9.25
N PRO A 154 -6.14 -6.12 9.45
CA PRO A 154 -5.25 -6.61 8.40
C PRO A 154 -5.50 -8.09 8.07
N ASN A 155 -5.41 -8.41 6.78
CA ASN A 155 -5.34 -9.76 6.23
C ASN A 155 -4.09 -9.87 5.35
N TRP A 156 -3.20 -10.81 5.68
CA TRP A 156 -1.93 -11.00 5.00
C TRP A 156 -2.07 -12.08 3.93
N ILE A 157 -1.77 -11.71 2.69
CA ILE A 157 -1.67 -12.63 1.56
C ILE A 157 -0.20 -12.82 1.26
N HIS A 158 0.38 -13.89 1.82
CA HIS A 158 1.78 -14.23 1.62
C HIS A 158 2.05 -14.64 0.18
N VAL A 159 3.16 -14.14 -0.38
CA VAL A 159 3.59 -14.41 -1.75
C VAL A 159 5.09 -14.69 -1.80
N SER A 160 5.53 -15.40 -2.84
CA SER A 160 6.96 -15.54 -3.13
C SER A 160 7.55 -14.21 -3.65
N GLU A 161 8.87 -14.08 -3.59
CA GLU A 161 9.60 -12.97 -4.20
C GLU A 161 9.29 -12.82 -5.69
N GLU A 162 9.27 -13.92 -6.45
CA GLU A 162 8.90 -13.94 -7.86
C GLU A 162 7.50 -13.36 -8.08
N LYS A 163 6.53 -13.76 -7.25
CA LYS A 163 5.15 -13.31 -7.39
C LYS A 163 4.97 -11.86 -6.94
N PHE A 164 5.75 -11.40 -5.95
CA PHE A 164 5.83 -9.99 -5.58
C PHE A 164 6.31 -9.14 -6.77
N VAL A 165 7.41 -9.55 -7.42
CA VAL A 165 7.95 -8.85 -8.62
C VAL A 165 6.93 -8.86 -9.76
N GLU A 166 6.29 -10.01 -10.03
CA GLU A 166 5.27 -10.13 -11.08
C GLU A 166 4.07 -9.19 -10.84
N ILE A 167 3.55 -9.13 -9.61
CA ILE A 167 2.36 -8.33 -9.27
C ILE A 167 2.66 -6.84 -9.23
N THR A 168 3.82 -6.47 -8.68
CA THR A 168 4.16 -5.06 -8.42
C THR A 168 4.95 -4.44 -9.56
N GLY A 169 5.75 -5.19 -10.29
CA GLY A 169 6.76 -4.66 -11.21
C GLY A 169 7.89 -3.90 -10.49
N ILE A 170 8.08 -4.13 -9.19
CA ILE A 170 9.21 -3.60 -8.42
C ILE A 170 10.41 -4.51 -8.64
N ASP A 171 11.56 -3.92 -8.97
CA ASP A 171 12.83 -4.62 -9.00
C ASP A 171 13.26 -4.97 -7.58
N ILE A 172 13.47 -6.26 -7.31
CA ILE A 172 13.82 -6.76 -5.98
C ILE A 172 15.15 -6.18 -5.44
N ARG A 173 16.06 -5.74 -6.32
CA ARG A 173 17.31 -5.10 -5.90
C ARG A 173 17.04 -3.83 -5.09
N LEU A 174 15.98 -3.09 -5.45
CA LEU A 174 15.53 -1.89 -4.72
C LEU A 174 14.92 -2.23 -3.35
N ILE A 175 14.60 -3.50 -3.09
CA ILE A 175 14.12 -4.01 -1.80
C ILE A 175 15.27 -4.46 -0.89
N ASN A 176 16.33 -5.03 -1.48
CA ASN A 176 17.42 -5.68 -0.75
C ASN A 176 18.54 -4.74 -0.25
N GLU A 177 18.54 -3.46 -0.63
CA GLU A 177 19.55 -2.46 -0.24
C GLU A 177 19.47 -2.04 1.25
N LEU A 178 19.40 -3.00 2.18
CA LEU A 178 19.70 -2.80 3.60
C LEU A 178 21.21 -2.89 3.90
N GLU A 179 22.05 -3.09 2.89
CA GLU A 179 23.45 -2.65 2.97
C GLU A 179 23.45 -1.13 2.92
N LEU A 180 23.25 -0.49 4.08
CA LEU A 180 23.78 0.84 4.32
C LEU A 180 25.26 0.74 3.93
N VAL A 181 25.64 1.40 2.84
CA VAL A 181 27.05 1.72 2.58
C VAL A 181 27.48 2.50 3.81
N SER A 182 28.21 1.83 4.70
CA SER A 182 28.88 2.50 5.81
C SER A 182 29.74 3.59 5.19
N GLU A 183 29.46 4.84 5.56
CA GLU A 183 30.39 5.96 5.35
C GLU A 183 31.77 5.66 5.95
#